data_AF-A0A523TCH3-F1
#
_entry.id   AF-A0A523TCH3-F1
#
_cell.length_a   1.000
_cell.length_b   1.000
_cell.length_c   1.000
_cell.angle_alpha   90.00
_cell.angle_beta   90.00
_cell.angle_gamma   90.00
#
_symmetry.space_group_name_H-M   'P 1'
#
loop_
_entity.id
_entity.type
_entity.pdbx_description
1 polymer ?
#
loop_
_entity_poly.entity_id
_entity_poly.type
_entity_poly.pdbx_seq_one_letter_code
_entity_poly.pdbx_strand_id
1 'polypeptide(L)' 'MTERSACPSLEVNSKNCRCSYVSCGKRGKCCECIRYHLARKELPACAFPPDIEKTYDRSIERFVAFHSGQA' A
#
# COMPACT_ATOMS: atom_id res chain seq x y z
N MET A 1 -12.61 22.33 4.45
CA MET A 1 -11.43 21.51 4.78
C MET A 1 -11.71 20.84 6.11
N THR A 2 -12.33 19.66 6.09
CA THR A 2 -12.64 18.91 7.30
C THR A 2 -11.36 18.31 7.84
N GLU A 3 -10.95 18.72 9.04
CA GLU A 3 -9.85 18.12 9.77
C GLU A 3 -10.10 16.61 9.90
N ARG A 4 -9.13 15.81 9.46
CA ARG A 4 -9.20 14.36 9.60
C ARG A 4 -8.78 14.01 11.02
N SER A 5 -9.66 13.36 11.77
CA SER A 5 -9.37 12.85 13.11
C SER A 5 -8.18 11.88 13.09
N ALA A 6 -7.53 11.73 14.25
CA ALA A 6 -6.44 10.78 14.44
C ALA A 6 -6.87 9.34 14.08
N CYS A 7 -6.01 8.60 13.39
CA CYS A 7 -6.27 7.21 13.03
C CYS A 7 -6.02 6.29 14.24
N PRO A 8 -7.04 5.53 14.72
CA PRO A 8 -6.89 4.70 15.91
C PRO A 8 -5.91 3.52 15.72
N SER A 9 -5.71 3.08 14.48
CA SER A 9 -4.86 1.94 14.15
C SER A 9 -3.47 2.34 13.65
N LEU A 10 -3.08 3.62 13.75
CA LEU A 10 -1.86 4.13 13.12
C LEU A 10 -0.60 3.37 13.57
N GLU A 11 -0.47 3.12 14.87
CA GLU A 11 0.71 2.44 15.43
C GLU A 11 0.81 0.99 14.93
N VAL A 12 -0.28 0.23 15.04
CA VAL A 12 -0.36 -1.17 14.60
C VAL A 12 -0.13 -1.28 13.09
N ASN A 13 -0.77 -0.41 12.30
CA ASN A 13 -0.64 -0.40 10.85
C ASN A 13 0.78 -0.02 10.40
N SER A 14 1.47 0.84 11.16
CA SER A 14 2.84 1.25 10.82
C SER A 14 3.83 0.09 10.98
N LYS A 15 3.62 -0.76 12.00
CA LYS A 15 4.41 -1.99 12.24
C LYS A 15 4.20 -3.03 11.15
N ASN A 16 2.97 -3.15 10.65
CA ASN A 16 2.59 -4.14 9.63
C ASN A 16 2.71 -3.63 8.17
N CYS A 17 3.17 -2.39 7.97
CA CYS A 17 3.23 -1.80 6.65
C CYS A 17 4.34 -2.45 5.80
N ARG A 18 3.96 -3.00 4.65
CA ARG A 18 4.89 -3.65 3.71
C ARG A 18 5.56 -2.71 2.72
N CYS A 19 5.32 -1.40 2.80
CA CYS A 19 5.90 -0.42 1.88
C CYS A 19 7.43 -0.42 1.98
N SER A 20 8.12 -0.80 0.89
CA SER A 20 9.60 -0.82 0.84
C SER A 20 10.22 0.57 1.06
N TYR A 21 9.45 1.64 0.84
CA TYR A 21 9.91 3.01 1.07
C TYR A 21 9.77 3.39 2.55
N VAL A 22 10.87 3.27 3.30
CA VAL A 22 10.92 3.49 4.77
C VAL A 22 10.58 4.92 5.18
N SER A 23 10.89 5.91 4.35
CA SER A 23 10.58 7.34 4.57
C SER A 23 9.18 7.74 4.09
N CYS A 24 8.30 6.79 3.78
CA CYS A 24 6.94 7.08 3.34
C CYS A 24 6.12 7.79 4.43
N GLY A 25 5.78 9.06 4.21
CA GLY A 25 4.94 9.84 5.13
C GLY A 25 3.48 9.35 5.29
N LYS A 26 3.08 8.33 4.52
CA LYS A 26 1.75 7.67 4.59
C LYS A 26 1.80 6.30 5.26
N ARG A 27 2.97 5.88 5.76
CA ARG A 27 3.15 4.60 6.47
C ARG A 27 2.16 4.52 7.65
N GLY A 28 1.41 3.43 7.71
CA GLY A 28 0.33 3.22 8.69
C GLY A 28 -0.98 4.00 8.44
N LYS A 29 -0.99 5.00 7.56
CA LYS A 29 -2.18 5.79 7.19
C LYS A 29 -2.90 5.19 5.97
N CYS A 30 -3.50 4.01 6.14
CA CYS A 30 -4.03 3.19 5.03
C CYS A 30 -4.96 3.95 4.08
N CYS A 31 -5.89 4.76 4.59
CA CYS A 31 -6.81 5.54 3.74
C CYS A 31 -6.09 6.59 2.87
N GLU A 32 -4.98 7.16 3.36
CA GLU A 32 -4.16 8.09 2.57
C GLU A 32 -3.27 7.34 1.57
N CYS A 33 -2.73 6.20 1.99
CA CYS A 33 -1.92 5.32 1.14
C CYS A 33 -2.72 4.82 -0.07
N ILE A 34 -3.93 4.31 0.15
CA ILE A 34 -4.84 3.83 -0.92
C ILE A 34 -5.17 4.96 -1.89
N ARG A 35 -5.63 6.12 -1.38
CA ARG A 35 -5.95 7.28 -2.24
C ARG A 35 -4.75 7.71 -3.10
N TYR A 36 -3.55 7.73 -2.50
CA TYR A 36 -2.33 8.11 -3.20
C TYR A 36 -1.99 7.16 -4.36
N HIS A 37 -2.02 5.85 -4.12
CA HIS A 37 -1.71 4.86 -5.16
C HIS A 37 -2.82 4.77 -6.22
N LEU A 38 -4.10 4.81 -5.84
CA LEU A 38 -5.20 4.78 -6.81
C LEU A 38 -5.17 5.98 -7.77
N ALA A 39 -4.79 7.17 -7.29
CA ALA A 39 -4.60 8.34 -8.15
C ALA A 39 -3.48 8.14 -9.20
N ARG A 40 -2.59 7.17 -8.99
CA ARG A 40 -1.48 6.80 -9.87
C ARG A 40 -1.75 5.49 -10.64
N LYS A 41 -2.98 4.95 -10.55
CA LYS A 41 -3.37 3.65 -11.09
C LYS A 41 -2.52 2.49 -10.55
N GLU A 42 -2.12 2.60 -9.29
CA GLU A 42 -1.34 1.60 -8.54
C GLU A 42 -2.14 1.07 -7.35
N LEU A 43 -1.65 -0.03 -6.76
CA LEU A 43 -2.10 -0.52 -5.47
C LEU A 43 -1.05 -0.28 -4.37
N PRO A 44 -1.44 -0.18 -3.09
CA PRO A 44 -0.48 -0.14 -2.00
C PRO A 44 0.42 -1.38 -1.98
N ALA A 45 1.65 -1.20 -1.52
CA ALA A 45 2.59 -2.30 -1.22
C ALA A 45 1.97 -3.44 -0.40
N CYS A 46 1.04 -3.11 0.50
CA CYS A 46 0.31 -4.09 1.30
C CYS A 46 -0.63 -5.00 0.50
N ALA A 47 -0.81 -4.81 -0.82
CA ALA A 47 -1.53 -5.74 -1.69
C ALA A 47 -0.61 -6.81 -2.29
N PHE A 48 0.72 -6.66 -2.19
CA PHE A 48 1.70 -7.51 -2.86
C PHE A 48 2.48 -8.38 -1.86
N PRO A 49 2.86 -9.62 -2.22
CA PRO A 49 3.85 -10.39 -1.49
C PRO A 49 5.18 -9.62 -1.36
N PRO A 50 5.99 -9.87 -0.30
CA PRO A 50 7.27 -9.19 -0.10
C PRO A 50 8.20 -9.28 -1.31
N ASP A 51 8.21 -10.41 -2.02
CA ASP A 51 9.11 -10.61 -3.16
C ASP A 51 8.68 -9.82 -4.40
N ILE A 52 7.38 -9.54 -4.55
CA ILE A 52 6.88 -8.66 -5.60
C ILE A 52 7.11 -7.19 -5.23
N GLU A 53 6.86 -6.80 -3.99
CA GLU A 53 7.07 -5.42 -3.54
C GLU A 53 8.55 -4.98 -3.58
N LYS A 54 9.52 -5.92 -3.55
CA LYS A 54 10.94 -5.63 -3.81
C LYS A 54 11.22 -5.15 -5.24
N THR A 55 10.37 -5.48 -6.21
CA THR A 55 10.51 -5.01 -7.60
C THR A 55 9.91 -3.62 -7.81
N TYR A 56 9.26 -3.07 -6.79
CA TYR A 56 8.57 -1.77 -6.80
C TYR A 56 7.44 -1.64 -7.84
N ASP A 57 7.09 -2.74 -8.52
CA ASP A 57 6.00 -2.77 -9.49
C ASP A 57 4.66 -2.91 -8.76
N ARG A 58 4.03 -1.76 -8.53
CA ARG A 58 2.74 -1.64 -7.85
C ARG A 58 1.57 -1.49 -8.83
N SER A 59 1.77 -1.85 -10.09
CA SER A 59 0.74 -1.78 -11.12
C SER A 59 -0.41 -2.76 -10.84
N ILE A 60 -1.60 -2.42 -11.35
CA ILE A 60 -2.78 -3.30 -11.26
C ILE A 60 -2.53 -4.56 -12.11
N GLU A 61 -1.85 -4.42 -13.23
CA GLU A 61 -1.42 -5.50 -14.12
C GLU A 61 -0.57 -6.53 -13.36
N ARG A 62 0.41 -6.08 -12.57
CA ARG A 62 1.23 -6.96 -11.73
C ARG A 62 0.41 -7.69 -10.68
N PHE A 63 -0.54 -7.00 -10.06
CA PHE A 63 -1.46 -7.59 -9.07
C PHE A 63 -2.33 -8.68 -9.71
N VAL A 64 -2.96 -8.39 -10.85
CA VAL A 64 -3.78 -9.35 -11.58
C VAL A 64 -2.94 -10.54 -12.05
N ALA A 65 -1.78 -10.31 -12.66
CA ALA A 65 -0.90 -11.39 -13.13
C ALA A 65 -0.50 -12.35 -11.99
N PHE A 66 -0.23 -11.82 -10.80
CA PHE A 66 0.08 -12.64 -9.63
C PHE A 66 -1.12 -13.46 -9.14
N HIS A 67 -2.32 -12.89 -9.12
CA HIS A 67 -3.50 -13.57 -8.58
C HIS A 67 -4.22 -14.47 -9.59
N SER A 68 -4.19 -14.15 -10.88
CA SER A 68 -4.84 -14.93 -11.95
C SER A 68 -4.08 -16.21 -12.34
N GLY A 69 -2.81 -16.33 -11.94
CA GLY A 69 -1.98 -17.52 -12.16
C GLY A 69 -1.95 -18.51 -10.99
N GLN A 70 -2.66 -18.22 -9.89
CA GLN A 70 -2.80 -19.15 -8.78
C GLN A 70 -4.12 -19.93 -8.92
N ALA A 71 -4.04 -21.03 -9.68
CA ALA A 71 -4.97 -22.16 -9.64
C ALA A 71 -4.27 -23.34 -8.95
#